data_AF-A0A7Z9K696-F1
#
_entry.id   AF-A0A7Z9K696-F1
#
_cell.length_a   1.000
_cell.length_b   1.000
_cell.length_c   1.000
_cell.angle_alpha   90.00
_cell.angle_beta   90.00
_cell.angle_gamma   90.00
#
_symmetry.space_group_name_H-M   'P 1'
#
loop_
_entity.id
_entity.type
_entity.pdbx_description
1 polymer ?
#
loop_
_entity_poly.entity_id
_entity_poly.type
_entity_poly.pdbx_seq_one_letter_code
_entity_poly.pdbx_strand_id
1 'polypeptide(L)'
;MSIDDYNYYNDSRVRAGSRNDWFDSFDESTMTAEVSIEDEDGNEIVEDMPVKYEVCDTCNGSGSHVNPSIDCNGLTSDDFHDDPDFAEEYFAGRHDVTCYGCGGKRVVPIVAAELLNPRQKEVLEQIELNAQYEAEYQAEVAMERRYGC
;
A
#
# COMPACT_ATOMS: atom_id res chain seq x y z
N MET A 1 5.22 5.89 19.69
CA MET A 1 4.71 4.58 19.29
C MET A 1 4.12 3.93 20.52
N SER A 2 2.80 3.70 20.51
CA SER A 2 2.09 2.97 21.57
C SER A 2 2.37 1.47 21.41
N ILE A 3 2.19 0.69 22.48
CA ILE A 3 2.19 -0.77 22.39
C ILE A 3 1.09 -1.27 21.44
N ASP A 4 0.03 -0.47 21.28
CA ASP A 4 -1.07 -0.72 20.33
C ASP A 4 -0.64 -0.65 18.86
N ASP A 5 0.51 -0.06 18.56
CA ASP A 5 1.04 0.05 17.19
C ASP A 5 1.71 -1.25 16.70
N TYR A 6 2.06 -2.16 17.63
CA TYR A 6 2.73 -3.45 17.33
C TYR A 6 1.73 -4.60 17.24
N ASN A 7 0.76 -4.49 16.33
CA ASN A 7 -0.18 -5.57 16.06
C ASN A 7 -0.23 -5.91 14.57
N TYR A 8 -0.74 -7.10 14.27
CA TYR A 8 -0.84 -7.63 12.90
C TYR A 8 -1.55 -6.67 11.94
N TYR A 9 -2.62 -6.00 12.37
CA TYR A 9 -3.39 -5.07 11.55
C TYR A 9 -2.64 -3.76 11.26
N ASN A 10 -1.65 -3.43 12.08
CA ASN A 10 -0.81 -2.25 11.93
C ASN A 10 0.50 -2.52 11.18
N ASP A 11 0.83 -3.78 10.90
CA ASP A 11 2.01 -4.16 10.12
C ASP A 11 1.92 -3.58 8.70
N SER A 12 3.01 -2.93 8.27
CA SER A 12 3.09 -2.28 6.96
C SER A 12 2.83 -3.23 5.79
N ARG A 13 3.22 -4.51 5.92
CA ARG A 13 3.02 -5.56 4.91
C ARG A 13 1.55 -5.96 4.80
N VAL A 14 0.87 -6.08 5.93
CA VAL A 14 -0.57 -6.39 5.99
C VAL A 14 -1.37 -5.24 5.40
N ARG A 15 -1.04 -4.00 5.79
CA ARG A 15 -1.68 -2.80 5.23
C ARG A 15 -1.47 -2.67 3.73
N ALA A 16 -0.30 -3.07 3.21
CA ALA A 16 -0.04 -3.02 1.78
C ALA A 16 -1.00 -3.90 0.95
N GLY A 17 -1.47 -5.02 1.50
CA GLY A 17 -2.47 -5.87 0.83
C GLY A 17 -3.91 -5.38 0.92
N SER A 18 -4.19 -4.44 1.83
CA SER A 18 -5.51 -3.84 2.02
C SER A 18 -5.58 -2.40 1.50
N ARG A 19 -4.54 -1.92 0.81
CA ARG A 19 -4.60 -0.62 0.13
C ARG A 19 -5.56 -0.75 -1.04
N ASN A 20 -6.53 0.16 -1.11
CA ASN A 20 -7.25 0.36 -2.36
C ASN A 20 -6.22 0.82 -3.41
N ASP A 21 -6.30 0.22 -4.59
CA ASP A 21 -5.54 0.69 -5.72
C ASP A 21 -5.95 2.13 -6.04
N TRP A 22 -5.02 2.94 -6.53
CA TRP A 22 -5.27 4.34 -6.90
C TRP A 22 -6.06 4.46 -8.22
N PHE A 23 -6.40 3.33 -8.83
CA PHE A 23 -7.10 3.19 -10.10
C PHE A 23 -8.23 2.18 -9.99
N ASP A 24 -9.26 2.34 -10.82
CA ASP A 24 -10.42 1.46 -10.88
C ASP A 24 -10.15 0.22 -11.74
N SER A 25 -9.43 0.41 -12.84
CA SER A 25 -9.02 -0.68 -13.72
C SER A 25 -7.64 -0.44 -14.32
N PHE A 26 -6.94 -1.51 -14.70
CA PHE A 26 -5.60 -1.44 -15.28
C PHE A 26 -5.47 -2.39 -16.47
N ASP A 27 -5.12 -1.82 -17.63
CA ASP A 27 -4.86 -2.57 -18.85
C ASP A 27 -3.34 -2.79 -19.01
N GLU A 28 -2.92 -4.03 -18.75
CA GLU A 28 -1.52 -4.47 -18.89
C GLU A 28 -1.01 -4.42 -20.35
N SER A 29 -1.90 -4.42 -21.35
CA SER A 29 -1.52 -4.42 -22.76
C SER A 29 -1.16 -3.03 -23.29
N THR A 30 -1.86 -2.01 -22.81
CA THR A 30 -1.64 -0.60 -23.16
C THR A 30 -0.86 0.17 -22.10
N MET A 31 -0.63 -0.43 -20.92
CA MET A 31 0.00 0.22 -19.77
C MET A 31 -0.73 1.50 -19.36
N THR A 32 -2.06 1.42 -19.31
CA THR A 32 -2.95 2.53 -18.93
C THR A 32 -3.86 2.08 -17.80
N ALA A 33 -4.02 2.93 -16.79
CA ALA A 33 -4.96 2.75 -15.69
C ALA A 33 -6.12 3.73 -15.83
N GLU A 34 -7.33 3.26 -15.55
CA GLU A 34 -8.54 4.07 -15.55
C GLU A 34 -8.78 4.62 -14.15
N VAL A 35 -9.06 5.91 -14.05
CA VAL A 35 -9.40 6.57 -12.79
C VAL A 35 -10.66 7.38 -12.97
N SER A 36 -11.63 7.21 -12.08
CA SER A 36 -12.81 8.07 -12.01
C SER A 36 -12.61 9.22 -11.01
N ILE A 37 -13.03 10.41 -11.44
CA ILE A 37 -13.06 11.63 -10.62
C ILE A 37 -14.43 12.29 -10.74
N GLU A 38 -14.87 12.98 -9.69
CA GLU A 38 -16.05 13.83 -9.75
C GLU A 38 -15.67 15.25 -10.20
N ASP A 39 -16.40 15.79 -11.18
CA ASP A 39 -16.24 17.18 -11.62
C ASP A 39 -16.94 18.18 -10.69
N GLU A 40 -16.82 19.48 -10.99
CA GLU A 40 -17.45 20.55 -10.21
C GLU A 40 -18.99 20.48 -10.19
N ASP A 41 -19.58 19.80 -11.18
CA ASP A 41 -21.03 19.60 -11.32
C ASP A 41 -21.49 18.27 -10.67
N GLY A 42 -20.57 17.48 -10.10
CA GLY A 42 -20.83 16.18 -9.49
C GLY A 42 -21.02 15.04 -10.49
N ASN A 43 -20.55 15.19 -11.73
CA ASN A 43 -20.52 14.10 -12.71
C ASN A 43 -19.22 13.30 -12.58
N GLU A 44 -19.34 11.98 -12.71
CA GLU A 44 -18.20 11.08 -12.79
C GLU A 44 -17.54 11.18 -14.18
N ILE A 45 -16.29 11.64 -14.20
CA ILE A 45 -15.42 11.66 -15.38
C ILE A 45 -14.40 10.55 -15.23
N VAL A 46 -14.23 9.78 -16.30
CA VAL A 46 -13.26 8.69 -16.38
C VAL A 46 -12.10 9.11 -17.26
N GLU A 47 -10.86 9.01 -16.74
CA GLU A 47 -9.64 9.36 -17.45
C GLU A 47 -8.66 8.18 -17.48
N ASP A 48 -8.01 7.98 -18.63
CA ASP A 48 -6.89 7.06 -18.76
C ASP A 48 -5.58 7.73 -18.31
N MET A 49 -4.81 7.03 -17.48
CA MET A 49 -3.54 7.48 -16.93
C MET A 49 -2.42 6.54 -17.39
N PRO A 50 -1.33 7.04 -18.00
CA PRO A 50 -0.19 6.20 -18.37
C PRO A 50 0.52 5.67 -17.12
N VAL A 51 0.89 4.39 -17.14
CA VAL A 51 1.47 3.67 -16.00
C VAL A 51 2.86 3.13 -16.35
N LYS A 52 3.74 3.08 -15.36
CA LYS A 52 4.98 2.31 -15.40
C LYS A 52 5.05 1.36 -14.21
N TYR A 53 5.81 0.28 -14.36
CA TYR A 53 6.10 -0.60 -13.24
C TYR A 53 7.28 -0.08 -12.42
N GLU A 54 7.12 -0.05 -11.11
CA GLU A 54 8.19 0.18 -10.16
C GLU A 54 8.38 -1.04 -9.26
N VAL A 55 9.60 -1.22 -8.73
CA VAL A 55 9.89 -2.31 -7.80
C VAL A 55 8.99 -2.17 -6.57
N CYS A 56 8.37 -3.26 -6.14
CA CYS A 56 7.49 -3.23 -4.97
C CYS A 56 8.28 -2.94 -3.70
N ASP A 57 8.01 -1.81 -3.06
CA ASP A 57 8.64 -1.38 -1.80
C ASP A 57 8.44 -2.37 -0.64
N THR A 58 7.29 -3.06 -0.59
CA THR A 58 6.96 -3.99 0.49
C THR A 58 7.88 -5.20 0.53
N CYS A 59 8.33 -5.68 -0.64
CA CYS A 59 9.18 -6.86 -0.76
C CYS A 59 10.55 -6.57 -1.38
N ASN A 60 10.82 -5.31 -1.74
CA ASN A 60 12.02 -4.88 -2.45
C ASN A 60 12.36 -5.77 -3.66
N GLY A 61 11.34 -6.23 -4.39
CA GLY A 61 11.48 -7.06 -5.57
C GLY A 61 11.67 -8.57 -5.35
N SER A 62 11.63 -9.09 -4.10
CA SER A 62 11.68 -10.53 -3.87
C SER A 62 10.40 -11.25 -4.34
N GLY A 63 9.24 -10.60 -4.16
CA GLY A 63 7.91 -11.18 -4.41
C GLY A 63 7.35 -11.98 -3.23
N SER A 64 8.12 -12.11 -2.14
CA SER A 64 7.71 -12.72 -0.87
C SER A 64 8.12 -11.82 0.30
N HIS A 65 7.47 -12.01 1.43
CA HIS A 65 7.98 -11.48 2.70
C HIS A 65 7.66 -12.49 3.80
N VAL A 66 8.36 -12.37 4.93
CA VAL A 66 8.05 -13.17 6.11
C VAL A 66 6.61 -12.90 6.54
N ASN A 67 5.89 -13.96 6.88
CA ASN A 67 4.50 -13.90 7.32
C ASN A 67 4.34 -12.95 8.53
N PRO A 68 3.57 -11.85 8.40
CA PRO A 68 3.35 -10.92 9.50
C PRO A 68 2.69 -11.54 10.74
N SER A 69 2.01 -12.69 10.61
CA SER A 69 1.50 -13.44 11.78
C SER A 69 2.59 -14.10 12.62
N ILE A 70 3.81 -14.22 12.08
CA ILE A 70 4.96 -14.86 12.75
C ILE A 70 5.88 -13.81 13.36
N ASP A 71 6.18 -12.72 12.63
CA ASP A 71 7.18 -11.75 13.07
C ASP A 71 6.63 -10.35 13.37
N CYS A 72 5.36 -10.03 13.07
CA CYS A 72 4.62 -8.83 13.53
C CYS A 72 5.48 -7.59 13.89
N ASN A 73 6.14 -6.98 12.88
CA ASN A 73 7.16 -5.91 12.96
C ASN A 73 8.61 -6.30 13.37
N GLY A 74 8.97 -7.57 13.23
CA GLY A 74 10.31 -8.12 13.44
C GLY A 74 10.48 -8.85 14.76
N LEU A 75 11.26 -9.92 14.72
CA LEU A 75 11.74 -10.66 15.90
C LEU A 75 13.13 -10.16 16.30
N THR A 76 13.41 -10.16 17.60
CA THR A 76 14.67 -9.69 18.16
C THR A 76 15.69 -10.83 18.28
N SER A 77 16.97 -10.48 18.49
CA SER A 77 18.02 -11.49 18.67
C SER A 77 17.80 -12.40 19.87
N ASP A 78 17.07 -11.94 20.90
CA ASP A 78 16.74 -12.75 22.08
C ASP A 78 15.70 -13.82 21.72
N ASP A 79 14.75 -13.53 20.82
CA ASP A 79 13.74 -14.48 20.34
C ASP A 79 14.37 -15.67 19.59
N PHE A 80 15.52 -15.46 18.95
CA PHE A 80 16.27 -16.50 18.24
C PHE A 80 17.27 -17.26 19.10
N HIS A 81 17.64 -16.72 20.26
CA HIS A 81 18.62 -17.35 21.16
C HIS A 81 18.02 -18.58 21.86
N ASP A 82 16.73 -18.54 22.18
CA ASP A 82 16.03 -19.60 22.89
C ASP A 82 15.58 -20.76 21.97
N ASP A 83 15.51 -20.54 20.66
CA ASP A 83 15.19 -21.57 19.65
C ASP A 83 16.06 -21.43 18.38
N PRO A 84 17.24 -22.08 18.36
CA PRO A 84 18.15 -22.05 17.22
C PRO A 84 17.58 -22.69 15.95
N ASP A 85 16.73 -23.72 16.09
CA ASP A 85 16.11 -24.40 14.95
C ASP A 85 15.10 -23.46 14.27
N PHE A 86 14.31 -22.72 15.05
CA PHE A 86 13.42 -21.68 14.55
C PHE A 86 14.17 -20.56 13.83
N ALA A 87 15.34 -20.14 14.35
CA ALA A 87 16.19 -19.15 13.67
C ALA A 87 16.62 -19.64 12.29
N GLU A 88 17.07 -20.90 12.17
CA GLU A 88 17.43 -21.50 10.88
C GLU A 88 16.24 -21.54 9.91
N GLU A 89 15.05 -21.94 10.36
CA GLU A 89 13.84 -21.96 9.53
C GLU A 89 13.39 -20.56 9.08
N TYR A 90 13.51 -19.58 9.97
CA TYR A 90 13.21 -18.18 9.71
C TYR A 90 14.12 -17.60 8.62
N PHE A 91 15.44 -17.74 8.77
CA PHE A 91 16.40 -17.27 7.76
C PHE A 91 16.37 -18.09 6.47
N ALA A 92 15.92 -19.35 6.52
CA ALA A 92 15.68 -20.17 5.33
C ALA A 92 14.41 -19.76 4.56
N GLY A 93 13.61 -18.81 5.07
CA GLY A 93 12.39 -18.33 4.41
C GLY A 93 11.24 -19.34 4.44
N ARG A 94 11.23 -20.31 5.37
CA ARG A 94 10.12 -21.28 5.49
C ARG A 94 8.80 -20.62 5.87
N HIS A 95 8.88 -19.43 6.44
CA HIS A 95 7.76 -18.63 6.90
C HIS A 95 7.39 -17.52 5.91
N ASP A 96 7.98 -17.52 4.71
CA ASP A 96 7.65 -16.55 3.68
C ASP A 96 6.26 -16.82 3.09
N VAL A 97 5.52 -15.74 2.91
CA VAL A 97 4.25 -15.71 2.18
C VAL A 97 4.42 -14.87 0.93
N THR A 98 3.53 -15.08 -0.05
CA THR A 98 3.42 -14.18 -1.21
C THR A 98 3.25 -12.75 -0.72
N CYS A 99 4.04 -11.84 -1.28
CA CYS A 99 3.97 -10.43 -0.86
C CYS A 99 2.55 -9.88 -1.07
N TYR A 100 1.92 -9.45 0.02
CA TYR A 100 0.58 -8.88 -0.01
C TYR A 100 0.48 -7.59 -0.85
N GLY A 101 1.55 -6.79 -0.90
CA GLY A 101 1.53 -5.51 -1.63
C GLY A 101 1.62 -5.61 -3.16
N CYS A 102 2.23 -6.67 -3.70
CA CYS A 102 2.33 -6.85 -5.16
C CYS A 102 1.71 -8.16 -5.66
N GLY A 103 1.10 -8.95 -4.77
CA GLY A 103 0.59 -10.29 -5.09
C GLY A 103 1.66 -11.23 -5.66
N GLY A 104 2.94 -11.01 -5.34
CA GLY A 104 4.06 -11.77 -5.87
C GLY A 104 4.58 -11.33 -7.25
N LYS A 105 4.00 -10.27 -7.84
CA LYS A 105 4.46 -9.72 -9.14
C LYS A 105 5.84 -9.05 -9.07
N ARG A 106 6.36 -8.76 -7.87
CA ARG A 106 7.63 -8.04 -7.59
C ARG A 106 7.64 -6.56 -7.99
N VAL A 107 6.64 -6.13 -8.73
CA VAL A 107 6.44 -4.76 -9.19
C VAL A 107 5.02 -4.30 -8.89
N VAL A 108 4.85 -2.98 -8.78
CA VAL A 108 3.57 -2.31 -8.61
C VAL A 108 3.37 -1.27 -9.73
N PRO A 109 2.14 -1.09 -10.23
CA PRO A 109 1.82 -0.06 -11.20
C PRO A 109 1.80 1.32 -10.53
N ILE A 110 2.60 2.25 -11.06
CA ILE A 110 2.63 3.65 -10.64
C ILE A 110 2.37 4.59 -11.82
N VAL A 111 1.83 5.77 -11.54
CA VAL A 111 1.60 6.80 -12.57
C VAL A 111 2.94 7.19 -13.22
N ALA A 112 3.00 7.14 -14.55
CA ALA A 112 4.12 7.62 -15.32
C ALA A 112 4.05 9.15 -15.48
N ALA A 113 4.43 9.88 -14.42
CA ALA A 113 4.32 11.35 -14.35
C ALA A 113 4.96 12.10 -15.54
N GLU A 114 5.99 11.51 -16.17
CA GLU A 114 6.69 12.05 -17.34
C GLU A 114 5.86 12.02 -18.63
N LEU A 115 4.88 11.12 -18.73
CA LEU A 115 4.03 10.91 -19.90
C LEU A 115 2.66 11.60 -19.78
N LEU A 116 2.39 12.28 -18.67
CA LEU A 116 1.09 12.89 -18.41
C LEU A 116 0.84 14.12 -19.29
N ASN A 117 -0.35 14.16 -19.88
CA ASN A 117 -0.90 15.34 -20.53
C ASN A 117 -1.36 16.39 -19.48
N PRO A 118 -1.54 17.67 -19.86
CA PRO A 118 -1.97 18.71 -18.92
C PRO A 118 -3.25 18.37 -18.14
N ARG A 119 -4.28 17.85 -18.83
CA ARG A 119 -5.53 17.38 -18.20
C ARG A 119 -5.29 16.27 -17.18
N GLN A 120 -4.47 15.29 -17.52
CA GLN A 120 -4.14 14.17 -16.63
C GLN A 120 -3.35 14.63 -15.39
N LYS A 121 -2.56 15.70 -15.51
CA LYS A 121 -1.87 16.30 -14.36
C LYS A 121 -2.86 17.00 -13.42
N GLU A 122 -3.83 17.73 -13.97
CA GLU A 122 -4.90 18.34 -13.18
C GLU A 122 -5.71 17.28 -12.42
N VAL A 123 -6.03 16.16 -13.08
CA VAL A 123 -6.70 15.00 -12.46
C VAL A 123 -5.87 14.44 -11.31
N LEU A 124 -4.56 14.24 -11.52
CA LEU A 124 -3.66 13.74 -10.47
C LEU A 124 -3.60 14.70 -9.26
N GLU A 125 -3.50 16.01 -9.51
CA GLU A 125 -3.51 17.03 -8.47
C GLU A 125 -4.83 17.03 -7.67
N GLN A 126 -5.97 16.85 -8.35
CA GLN A 126 -7.28 16.75 -7.69
C GLN A 126 -7.36 15.52 -6.78
N ILE A 127 -6.87 14.36 -7.24
CA ILE A 127 -6.82 13.13 -6.44
C ILE A 127 -5.97 13.34 -5.20
N GLU A 128 -4.78 13.94 -5.35
CA GLU A 128 -3.88 14.22 -4.23
C GLU A 128 -4.51 15.20 -3.22
N LEU A 129 -5.18 16.25 -3.69
CA LEU A 129 -5.89 17.21 -2.84
C LEU A 129 -7.03 16.54 -2.07
N ASN A 130 -7.86 15.76 -2.76
CA ASN A 130 -8.98 15.04 -2.13
C ASN A 130 -8.48 14.07 -1.07
N ALA A 131 -7.41 13.31 -1.35
CA ALA A 131 -6.80 12.42 -0.37
C ALA A 131 -6.26 13.16 0.86
N GLN A 132 -5.71 14.38 0.69
CA GLN A 132 -5.28 15.22 1.81
C GLN A 132 -6.46 15.69 2.66
N TYR A 133 -7.52 16.22 2.03
CA TYR A 133 -8.73 16.65 2.72
C TYR A 133 -9.39 15.51 3.49
N GLU A 134 -9.49 14.31 2.90
CA GLU A 134 -10.00 13.13 3.58
C GLU A 134 -9.15 12.72 4.78
N ALA A 135 -7.82 12.76 4.65
CA ALA A 135 -6.91 12.43 5.73
C ALA A 135 -7.04 13.41 6.91
N GLU A 136 -7.17 14.71 6.63
CA GLU A 136 -7.40 15.75 7.64
C GLU A 136 -8.74 15.51 8.36
N TYR A 137 -9.82 15.31 7.61
CA TYR A 137 -11.14 15.02 8.17
C TYR A 137 -11.14 13.74 9.01
N GLN A 138 -10.49 12.67 8.55
CA GLN A 138 -10.37 11.43 9.31
C GLN A 138 -9.58 11.63 10.62
N ALA A 139 -8.55 12.47 10.62
CA ALA A 139 -7.79 12.79 11.82
C ALA A 139 -8.64 13.57 12.84
N GLU A 140 -9.45 14.53 12.39
CA GLU A 140 -10.41 15.25 13.23
C GLU A 140 -11.44 14.28 13.84
N VAL A 141 -12.09 13.45 13.04
CA VAL A 141 -13.07 12.44 13.51
C VAL A 141 -12.44 11.45 14.48
N ALA A 142 -11.20 11.01 14.25
CA ALA A 142 -10.50 10.11 15.16
C ALA A 142 -10.23 10.78 16.52
N MET A 143 -9.91 12.08 16.53
CA MET A 143 -9.75 12.86 17.76
C MET A 143 -11.09 13.03 18.47
N GLU A 144 -12.17 13.40 17.77
CA GLU A 144 -13.52 13.50 18.35
C GLU A 144 -13.97 12.18 18.99
N ARG A 145 -13.78 11.05 18.30
CA ARG A 145 -14.07 9.71 18.82
C ARG A 145 -13.26 9.36 20.07
N ARG A 146 -12.02 9.84 20.18
CA ARG A 146 -11.18 9.65 21.38
C ARG A 146 -11.67 10.49 22.57
N TYR A 147 -12.23 11.66 22.31
CA TYR A 147 -12.76 12.55 23.36
C TYR A 147 -14.23 12.32 23.71
N GLY A 148 -14.92 11.41 23.01
CA GLY A 148 -16.18 10.80 23.47
C GLY A 148 -17.37 11.75 23.49
N CYS A 149 -17.58 12.53 22.44
CA CYS A 149 -18.90 13.10 22.14
C CYS A 149 -19.54 12.37 20.95
#